data_AF-A0A858U5K7-F1
#
_entry.id   AF-A0A858U5K7-F1
#
_cell.length_a   1.000
_cell.length_b   1.000
_cell.length_c   1.000
_cell.angle_alpha   90.00
_cell.angle_beta   90.00
_cell.angle_gamma   90.00
#
_symmetry.space_group_name_H-M   'P 1'
#
loop_
_entity.id
_entity.type
_entity.pdbx_description
1 polymer ?
#
loop_
_entity_poly.entity_id
_entity_poly.type
_entity_poly.pdbx_seq_one_letter_code
_entity_poly.pdbx_strand_id
1 'polypeptide(L)'
;MWWNQKEGSKPNNPSQKDVQDSLNNVTVTVVDKNKLASAVKIADVTINGKANGFTYVIESIIPNDTAGELAIKVKSSKGDISATKDLKIEGFTKKLPRHLRMKNKN
;
A
#
# COMPACT_ATOMS: atom_id res chain seq x y z
N MET A 1 -0.40 56.47 -7.99
CA MET A 1 0.09 55.60 -9.08
C MET A 1 0.35 54.22 -8.51
N TRP A 2 -0.52 53.26 -8.82
CA TRP A 2 -0.38 51.85 -8.46
C TRP A 2 0.78 51.21 -9.22
N TRP A 3 1.56 50.36 -8.57
CA TRP A 3 2.34 49.34 -9.25
C TRP A 3 2.15 48.00 -8.55
N ASN A 4 1.48 47.11 -9.29
CA ASN A 4 1.13 45.73 -8.96
C ASN A 4 2.34 44.92 -8.50
N GLN A 5 2.19 44.23 -7.37
CA GLN A 5 2.95 43.02 -7.09
C GLN A 5 2.67 42.04 -8.24
N LYS A 6 3.70 41.72 -9.03
CA LYS A 6 3.70 40.50 -9.83
C LYS A 6 3.66 39.37 -8.82
N GLU A 7 2.49 38.76 -8.65
CA GLU A 7 2.37 37.45 -8.02
C GLU A 7 3.23 36.49 -8.83
N GLY A 8 4.48 36.34 -8.41
CA GLY A 8 5.32 35.24 -8.86
C GLY A 8 4.54 33.97 -8.56
N SER A 9 4.20 33.24 -9.61
CA SER A 9 3.59 31.93 -9.55
C SER A 9 4.22 31.15 -8.40
N LYS A 10 3.45 30.88 -7.33
CA LYS A 10 3.89 29.99 -6.27
C LYS A 10 4.45 28.74 -6.95
N PRO A 11 5.62 28.21 -6.54
CA PRO A 11 6.05 26.93 -7.08
C PRO A 11 4.89 25.97 -6.86
N ASN A 12 4.43 25.32 -7.93
CA ASN A 12 3.47 24.21 -7.89
C ASN A 12 4.12 22.99 -7.23
N ASN A 13 4.82 23.19 -6.13
CA ASN A 13 5.39 22.13 -5.33
C ASN A 13 4.23 21.39 -4.70
N PRO A 14 4.12 20.07 -4.92
CA PRO A 14 3.16 19.29 -4.17
C PRO A 14 3.43 19.52 -2.68
N SER A 15 2.37 19.70 -1.90
CA SER A 15 2.49 19.76 -0.45
C SER A 15 2.63 18.34 0.10
N GLN A 16 3.23 18.18 1.28
CA GLN A 16 3.25 16.89 1.99
C GLN A 16 1.84 16.33 2.23
N LYS A 17 0.85 17.23 2.37
CA LYS A 17 -0.56 16.87 2.41
C LYS A 17 -1.07 16.25 1.11
N ASP A 18 -0.64 16.74 -0.06
CA ASP A 18 -1.12 16.23 -1.35
C ASP A 18 -0.64 14.79 -1.60
N VAL A 19 0.63 14.48 -1.28
CA VAL A 19 1.14 13.10 -1.39
C VAL A 19 0.47 12.18 -0.38
N GLN A 20 0.12 12.67 0.82
CA GLN A 20 -0.61 11.88 1.81
C GLN A 20 -2.06 11.64 1.39
N ASP A 21 -2.75 12.66 0.89
CA ASP A 21 -4.12 12.56 0.38
C ASP A 21 -4.19 11.65 -0.85
N SER A 22 -3.12 11.62 -1.66
CA SER A 22 -3.00 10.69 -2.79
C SER A 22 -3.04 9.21 -2.38
N LEU A 23 -2.75 8.88 -1.11
CA LEU A 23 -2.82 7.52 -0.57
C LEU A 23 -4.19 7.20 0.06
N ASN A 24 -5.09 8.17 0.22
CA ASN A 24 -6.39 7.95 0.85
C ASN A 24 -7.28 7.02 0.02
N ASN A 25 -7.24 7.17 -1.31
CA ASN A 25 -8.01 6.35 -2.25
C ASN A 25 -7.27 5.09 -2.70
N VAL A 26 -6.02 4.91 -2.29
CA VAL A 26 -5.23 3.75 -2.71
C VAL A 26 -5.69 2.51 -1.99
N THR A 27 -5.92 1.47 -2.78
CA THR A 27 -6.24 0.13 -2.30
C THR A 27 -5.29 -0.88 -2.91
N VAL A 28 -5.08 -2.00 -2.23
CA VAL A 28 -4.24 -3.11 -2.71
C VAL A 28 -5.07 -4.37 -2.79
N THR A 29 -4.86 -5.12 -3.87
CA THR A 29 -5.59 -6.37 -4.12
C THR A 29 -4.60 -7.47 -4.49
N VAL A 30 -4.93 -8.69 -4.08
CA VAL A 30 -4.22 -9.93 -4.41
C VAL A 30 -5.28 -10.92 -4.86
N VAL A 31 -5.11 -11.47 -6.07
CA VAL A 31 -6.11 -12.37 -6.70
C VAL A 31 -6.11 -13.73 -6.02
N ASP A 32 -4.93 -14.30 -5.77
CA ASP A 32 -4.80 -15.61 -5.15
C ASP A 32 -4.63 -15.50 -3.63
N LYS A 33 -5.75 -15.61 -2.91
CA LYS A 33 -5.80 -15.68 -1.43
C LYS A 33 -5.89 -17.10 -0.89
N ASN A 34 -5.93 -18.11 -1.76
CA ASN A 34 -6.01 -19.52 -1.36
C ASN A 34 -4.66 -20.08 -0.87
N LYS A 35 -3.62 -19.25 -0.85
CA LYS A 35 -2.29 -19.53 -0.31
C LYS A 35 -2.03 -18.80 1.00
N LEU A 36 -0.91 -19.14 1.64
CA LEU A 36 -0.38 -18.40 2.78
C LEU A 36 0.01 -16.97 2.36
N ALA A 37 -0.11 -16.01 3.27
CA ALA A 37 0.33 -14.64 3.02
C ALA A 37 1.83 -14.59 2.67
N SER A 38 2.63 -15.47 3.26
CA SER A 38 4.07 -15.61 2.98
C SER A 38 4.41 -16.07 1.55
N ALA A 39 3.44 -16.65 0.83
CA ALA A 39 3.59 -17.05 -0.56
C ALA A 39 3.20 -15.93 -1.55
N VAL A 40 2.76 -14.78 -1.07
CA VAL A 40 2.46 -13.60 -1.90
C VAL A 40 3.76 -12.87 -2.21
N LYS A 41 3.97 -12.58 -3.50
CA LYS A 41 5.09 -11.75 -3.97
C LYS A 41 4.59 -10.35 -4.31
N ILE A 42 5.49 -9.37 -4.36
CA ILE A 42 5.15 -8.00 -4.79
C ILE A 42 4.46 -7.99 -6.16
N ALA A 43 4.89 -8.86 -7.08
CA ALA A 43 4.28 -9.00 -8.41
C ALA A 43 2.82 -9.50 -8.39
N ASP A 44 2.39 -10.16 -7.31
CA ASP A 44 1.00 -10.63 -7.15
C ASP A 44 0.07 -9.52 -6.62
N VAL A 45 0.62 -8.38 -6.21
CA VAL A 45 -0.10 -7.28 -5.59
C VAL A 45 -0.39 -6.21 -6.63
N THR A 46 -1.67 -5.89 -6.79
CA THR A 46 -2.11 -4.79 -7.65
C THR A 46 -2.50 -3.59 -6.80
N ILE A 47 -1.87 -2.44 -7.08
CA ILE A 47 -2.23 -1.14 -6.48
C ILE A 47 -3.29 -0.46 -7.36
N ASN A 48 -4.45 -0.16 -6.78
CA ASN A 48 -5.58 0.52 -7.40
C ASN A 48 -5.77 1.92 -6.80
N GLY A 49 -6.54 2.78 -7.49
CA GLY A 49 -6.88 4.11 -6.99
C GLY A 49 -5.74 5.13 -7.07
N LYS A 50 -4.82 4.95 -8.03
CA LYS A 50 -3.67 5.85 -8.25
C LYS A 50 -4.16 7.23 -8.72
N ALA A 51 -3.70 8.28 -8.06
CA ALA A 51 -3.93 9.66 -8.50
C ALA A 51 -2.93 10.04 -9.61
N ASN A 52 -3.39 10.81 -10.59
CA ASN A 52 -2.55 11.25 -11.70
C ASN A 52 -1.40 12.16 -11.23
N GLY A 53 -0.21 11.93 -11.78
CA GLY A 53 0.99 12.70 -11.45
C GLY A 53 1.66 12.30 -10.14
N PHE A 54 1.25 11.19 -9.52
CA PHE A 54 1.92 10.57 -8.37
C PHE A 54 2.49 9.21 -8.75
N THR A 55 3.66 8.90 -8.20
CA THR A 55 4.32 7.60 -8.35
C THR A 55 3.99 6.74 -7.14
N TYR A 56 3.55 5.51 -7.37
CA TYR A 56 3.22 4.55 -6.31
C TYR A 56 4.10 3.33 -6.40
N VAL A 57 4.75 2.97 -5.29
CA VAL A 57 5.60 1.78 -5.19
C VAL A 57 5.27 1.00 -3.93
N ILE A 58 5.39 -0.32 -4.01
CA ILE A 58 5.32 -1.20 -2.84
C ILE A 58 6.71 -1.21 -2.21
N GLU A 59 6.80 -0.69 -0.99
CA GLU A 59 8.04 -0.62 -0.23
C GLU A 59 8.31 -1.93 0.51
N SER A 60 7.26 -2.52 1.10
CA SER A 60 7.39 -3.80 1.80
C SER A 60 6.09 -4.59 1.81
N ILE A 61 6.23 -5.90 1.94
CA ILE A 61 5.17 -6.87 2.22
C ILE A 61 5.52 -7.63 3.49
N ILE A 62 4.60 -7.65 4.45
CA ILE A 62 4.77 -8.27 5.77
C ILE A 62 3.67 -9.31 5.93
N PRO A 63 3.97 -10.59 5.68
CA PRO A 63 3.00 -11.67 5.79
C PRO A 63 2.77 -12.09 7.24
N ASN A 64 1.50 -12.36 7.57
CA ASN A 64 1.08 -12.95 8.84
C ASN A 64 0.23 -14.20 8.57
N ASP A 65 0.91 -15.32 8.40
CA ASP A 65 0.27 -16.61 8.12
C ASP A 65 -0.60 -17.12 9.27
N THR A 66 -0.31 -16.73 10.51
CA THR A 66 -1.08 -17.16 11.69
C THR A 66 -2.47 -16.52 11.69
N ALA A 67 -2.53 -15.23 11.37
CA ALA A 67 -3.78 -14.49 11.27
C ALA A 67 -4.46 -14.60 9.90
N GLY A 68 -3.73 -15.04 8.86
CA GLY A 68 -4.23 -15.06 7.48
C GLY A 68 -4.29 -13.64 6.88
N GLU A 69 -3.28 -12.83 7.20
CA GLU A 69 -3.24 -11.40 6.88
C GLU A 69 -1.93 -11.06 6.18
N LEU A 70 -1.96 -10.03 5.33
CA LEU A 70 -0.79 -9.46 4.67
C LEU A 70 -0.82 -7.95 4.83
N ALA A 71 0.20 -7.38 5.47
CA ALA A 71 0.39 -5.94 5.49
C ALA A 71 1.30 -5.52 4.33
N ILE A 72 0.93 -4.44 3.64
CA ILE A 72 1.62 -3.92 2.47
C ILE A 72 1.88 -2.44 2.69
N LYS A 73 3.14 -2.04 2.68
CA LYS A 73 3.51 -0.63 2.74
C LYS A 73 3.59 -0.06 1.33
N VAL A 74 2.71 0.88 1.03
CA VAL A 74 2.71 1.60 -0.25
C VAL A 74 3.28 2.99 -0.03
N LYS A 75 4.27 3.36 -0.84
CA LYS A 75 4.85 4.69 -0.88
C LYS A 75 4.30 5.45 -2.08
N SER A 76 3.78 6.65 -1.84
CA SER A 76 3.46 7.63 -2.88
C SER A 76 4.54 8.71 -2.91
N SER A 77 4.96 9.14 -4.09
CA SER A 77 5.89 10.25 -4.26
C SER A 77 5.52 11.17 -5.43
N LYS A 78 5.90 12.45 -5.29
CA LYS A 78 5.79 13.45 -6.35
C LYS A 78 6.90 14.48 -6.18
N GLY A 79 7.85 14.51 -7.12
CA GLY A 79 9.11 15.25 -6.95
C GLY A 79 9.90 14.70 -5.75
N ASP A 80 10.38 15.59 -4.90
CA ASP A 80 11.21 15.25 -3.73
C ASP A 80 10.40 14.82 -2.49
N ILE A 81 9.06 14.90 -2.55
CA ILE A 81 8.20 14.59 -1.41
C ILE A 81 7.63 13.18 -1.57
N SER A 82 7.59 12.45 -0.45
CA SER A 82 6.96 11.14 -0.39
C SER A 82 6.20 10.91 0.92
N ALA A 83 5.21 10.04 0.86
CA ALA A 83 4.43 9.57 2.00
C ALA A 83 4.26 8.05 1.88
N THR A 84 4.04 7.39 3.02
CA THR A 84 3.81 5.95 3.08
C THR A 84 2.49 5.65 3.80
N LYS A 85 1.86 4.55 3.41
CA LYS A 85 0.65 4.04 4.04
C LYS A 85 0.71 2.53 4.11
N ASP A 86 0.45 2.00 5.30
CA ASP A 86 0.29 0.57 5.52
C ASP A 86 -1.15 0.17 5.19
N LEU A 87 -1.30 -0.82 4.31
CA LEU A 87 -2.56 -1.39 3.88
C LEU A 87 -2.61 -2.85 4.28
N LYS A 88 -3.73 -3.28 4.85
CA LYS A 88 -3.92 -4.64 5.31
C LYS A 88 -4.84 -5.40 4.36
N ILE A 89 -4.43 -6.59 3.92
CA ILE A 89 -5.25 -7.52 3.17
C ILE A 89 -5.51 -8.73 4.05
N GLU A 90 -6.77 -9.04 4.25
CA GLU A 90 -7.23 -10.21 5.00
C GLU A 90 -7.80 -11.27 4.05
N GLY A 91 -7.98 -12.48 4.60
CA GLY A 91 -8.60 -13.62 3.91
C GLY A 91 -7.62 -14.62 3.31
N PHE A 92 -6.35 -14.60 3.73
CA PHE A 92 -5.39 -15.63 3.34
C PHE A 92 -5.58 -16.92 4.14
N THR A 93 -5.09 -18.03 3.59
CA THR A 93 -5.07 -19.30 4.32
C THR A 93 -4.27 -19.15 5.61
N LYS A 94 -4.86 -19.56 6.72
CA LYS A 94 -4.20 -19.55 8.02
C LYS A 94 -3.31 -20.78 8.17
N LYS A 95 -2.07 -20.57 8.58
CA LYS A 95 -1.18 -21.66 9.00
C LYS A 95 -1.66 -22.17 10.35
N LEU A 96 -2.34 -23.32 10.32
CA LEU A 96 -2.71 -24.00 11.55
C LEU A 96 -1.45 -24.38 12.35
N PRO A 97 -1.47 -24.20 13.68
CA PRO A 97 -0.46 -24.76 14.57
C PRO A 97 -0.25 -26.25 14.28
N ARG A 98 1.02 -26.70 14.26
CA ARG A 98 1.37 -28.11 13.96
C ARG A 98 0.61 -29.11 14.85
N HIS A 99 0.18 -28.72 16.05
CA HIS A 99 -0.56 -29.57 16.98
C HIS A 99 -2.03 -29.82 16.58
N LEU A 100 -2.62 -29.02 15.68
CA LEU A 100 -4.00 -29.25 15.17
C LEU A 100 -4.00 -30.13 13.92
N ARG A 101 -2.88 -30.19 13.19
CA ARG A 101 -2.76 -30.98 11.95
C ARG A 101 -2.67 -32.49 12.19
N MET A 102 -2.43 -32.92 13.44
CA MET A 102 -2.35 -34.34 13.82
C MET A 102 -3.66 -34.94 14.32
N LYS A 103 -4.75 -34.15 14.49
CA LYS A 103 -6.04 -34.67 14.98
C LYS A 103 -6.94 -35.28 13.88
N ASN A 104 -6.54 -35.20 12.60
CA ASN A 104 -7.34 -35.66 11.46
C ASN A 104 -6.70 -36.82 10.68
N LYS A 105 -5.95 -37.69 11.37
CA LYS A 105 -5.62 -39.03 10.84
C LYS A 105 -6.38 -40.05 11.68
N ASN A 106 -7.58 -40.38 11.22
CA ASN A 106 -8.33 -41.53 11.71
C ASN A 106 -8.41 -42.55 10.58
#